data_AF-A0A923NB86-F1
#
_entry.id   AF-A0A923NB86-F1
#
_cell.length_a   1.000
_cell.length_b   1.000
_cell.length_c   1.000
_cell.angle_alpha   90.00
_cell.angle_beta   90.00
_cell.angle_gamma   90.00
#
_symmetry.space_group_name_H-M   'P 1'
#
loop_
_entity.id
_entity.type
_entity.pdbx_description
1 polymer ?
#
loop_
_entity_poly.entity_id
_entity_poly.type
_entity_poly.pdbx_seq_one_letter_code
_entity_poly.pdbx_strand_id
1 'polypeptide(L)'
;MNGKEKKEFYLEYIYSLRMDVYRIIKSVIGDANVTEELTQIVLEKAWRSIESVRDKSKAKEWLKAITRNVLRDHFRREKRESGNWANEDPSAVITIKMADYLEPDPLSIALEREAQSQALEAVSCLAERDRELIWKHLIQEIQLKDIAHEKGLKPANMRRIYAISLRNLKRVYQEKFE
;
A
#
# COMPACT_ATOMS: atom_id res chain seq x y z
N MET A 1 18.28 12.53 -10.04
CA MET A 1 18.41 11.81 -8.75
C MET A 1 19.53 10.79 -8.91
N ASN A 2 20.41 10.65 -7.93
CA ASN A 2 21.35 9.52 -7.93
C ASN A 2 20.61 8.19 -7.63
N GLY A 3 21.26 7.05 -7.85
CA GLY A 3 20.60 5.73 -7.69
C GLY A 3 20.11 5.42 -6.27
N LYS A 4 20.76 5.99 -5.24
CA LYS A 4 20.36 5.83 -3.84
C LYS A 4 19.12 6.67 -3.52
N GLU A 5 19.14 7.95 -3.89
CA GLU A 5 18.00 8.87 -3.76
C GLU A 5 16.77 8.37 -4.50
N LYS A 6 16.95 7.79 -5.69
CA LYS A 6 15.87 7.18 -6.47
C LYS A 6 15.20 6.04 -5.72
N LYS A 7 15.99 5.14 -5.15
CA LYS A 7 15.50 4.00 -4.37
C LYS A 7 14.76 4.45 -3.10
N GLU A 8 15.36 5.38 -2.36
CA GLU A 8 14.78 5.91 -1.12
C GLU A 8 13.45 6.61 -1.40
N PHE A 9 13.42 7.52 -2.38
CA PHE A 9 12.20 8.21 -2.77
C PHE A 9 11.10 7.24 -3.26
N TYR A 10 11.47 6.20 -4.02
CA TYR A 10 10.52 5.19 -4.44
C TYR A 10 9.91 4.44 -3.25
N LEU A 11 10.73 3.97 -2.31
CA LEU A 11 10.22 3.21 -1.16
C LEU A 11 9.35 4.08 -0.26
N GLU A 12 9.81 5.28 0.07
CA GLU A 12 9.16 6.16 1.04
C GLU A 12 7.87 6.80 0.49
N TYR A 13 7.84 7.20 -0.79
CA TYR A 13 6.73 7.99 -1.35
C TYR A 13 5.88 7.26 -2.38
N ILE A 14 6.41 6.26 -3.08
CA ILE A 14 5.68 5.56 -4.15
C ILE A 14 5.19 4.19 -3.68
N TYR A 15 6.09 3.39 -3.10
CA TYR A 15 5.77 2.03 -2.65
C TYR A 15 4.87 2.04 -1.41
N SER A 16 5.01 3.03 -0.53
CA SER A 16 4.09 3.27 0.59
C SER A 16 2.64 3.47 0.12
N LEU A 17 2.41 4.01 -1.08
CA LEU A 17 1.09 4.20 -1.70
C LEU A 17 0.58 2.97 -2.46
N ARG A 18 1.28 1.83 -2.41
CA ARG A 18 0.88 0.60 -3.13
C ARG A 18 -0.55 0.19 -2.81
N MET A 19 -0.96 0.25 -1.54
CA MET A 19 -2.31 -0.17 -1.14
C MET A 19 -3.39 0.79 -1.62
N ASP A 20 -3.09 2.08 -1.75
CA ASP A 20 -4.01 3.04 -2.37
C ASP A 20 -4.22 2.72 -3.85
N VAL A 21 -3.14 2.45 -4.57
CA VAL A 21 -3.19 2.01 -5.98
C VAL A 21 -4.01 0.73 -6.11
N TYR A 22 -3.76 -0.26 -5.26
CA TYR A 22 -4.51 -1.51 -5.25
C TYR A 22 -6.02 -1.27 -5.06
N ARG A 23 -6.41 -0.46 -4.06
CA ARG A 23 -7.82 -0.17 -3.77
C ARG A 23 -8.52 0.54 -4.94
N ILE A 24 -7.84 1.49 -5.57
CA ILE A 24 -8.33 2.17 -6.77
C ILE A 24 -8.54 1.18 -7.91
N ILE A 25 -7.56 0.32 -8.20
CA ILE A 25 -7.68 -0.65 -9.29
C ILE A 25 -8.79 -1.66 -8.95
N LYS A 26 -8.88 -2.10 -7.70
CA LYS A 26 -9.89 -3.06 -7.24
C LYS A 26 -11.31 -2.53 -7.40
N SER A 27 -11.54 -1.25 -7.11
CA SER A 27 -12.87 -0.63 -7.25
C SER A 27 -13.32 -0.58 -8.73
N VAL A 28 -12.36 -0.53 -9.65
CA VAL A 28 -12.60 -0.48 -11.10
C VAL A 28 -12.76 -1.90 -11.67
N ILE A 29 -11.86 -2.82 -11.33
CA ILE A 29 -11.70 -4.14 -11.97
C ILE A 29 -12.50 -5.25 -11.25
N GLY A 30 -12.62 -5.20 -9.93
CA GLY A 30 -13.33 -6.20 -9.13
C GLY A 30 -12.61 -7.56 -8.98
N ASP A 31 -11.87 -8.05 -9.98
CA ASP A 31 -11.08 -9.29 -9.89
C ASP A 31 -9.78 -9.11 -9.11
N ALA A 32 -9.48 -9.99 -8.15
CA ALA A 32 -8.32 -9.85 -7.27
C ALA A 32 -6.97 -10.11 -7.96
N ASN A 33 -6.93 -11.08 -8.88
CA ASN A 33 -5.70 -11.46 -9.58
C ASN A 33 -5.31 -10.38 -10.59
N VAL A 34 -6.28 -9.90 -11.38
CA VAL A 34 -6.07 -8.80 -12.33
C VAL A 34 -5.72 -7.52 -11.59
N THR A 35 -6.33 -7.25 -10.43
CA THR A 35 -5.97 -6.09 -9.61
C THR A 35 -4.51 -6.11 -9.17
N GLU A 36 -4.03 -7.26 -8.68
CA GLU A 36 -2.65 -7.41 -8.23
C GLU A 36 -1.67 -7.23 -9.40
N GLU A 37 -1.95 -7.84 -10.55
CA GLU A 37 -1.15 -7.69 -11.78
C GLU A 37 -1.05 -6.21 -12.19
N LEU A 38 -2.19 -5.51 -12.32
CA LEU A 38 -2.20 -4.11 -12.72
C LEU A 38 -1.52 -3.20 -11.69
N THR A 39 -1.64 -3.52 -10.40
CA THR A 39 -0.92 -2.80 -9.32
C THR A 39 0.59 -2.91 -9.51
N GLN A 40 1.10 -4.11 -9.81
CA GLN A 40 2.52 -4.31 -10.09
C GLN A 40 2.97 -3.54 -11.33
N ILE A 41 2.17 -3.53 -12.40
CA ILE A 41 2.47 -2.76 -13.62
C ILE A 41 2.54 -1.25 -13.31
N VAL A 42 1.65 -0.72 -12.47
CA VAL A 42 1.71 0.69 -12.05
C VAL A 42 3.01 0.99 -11.33
N LEU A 43 3.38 0.17 -10.34
CA LEU A 43 4.60 0.33 -9.56
C LEU A 43 5.86 0.23 -10.43
N GLU A 44 5.88 -0.71 -11.38
CA GLU A 44 6.99 -0.86 -12.32
C GLU A 44 7.12 0.38 -13.23
N LYS A 45 6.01 0.86 -13.81
CA LYS A 45 5.99 2.10 -14.61
C LYS A 45 6.44 3.29 -13.77
N ALA A 46 6.03 3.36 -12.51
CA ALA A 46 6.45 4.39 -11.58
C ALA A 46 7.96 4.33 -11.36
N TRP A 47 8.54 3.16 -11.05
CA TRP A 47 10.00 3.02 -10.89
C TRP A 47 10.78 3.50 -12.12
N ARG A 48 10.32 3.14 -13.33
CA ARG A 48 10.95 3.53 -14.59
C ARG A 48 10.90 5.03 -14.84
N SER A 49 9.85 5.71 -14.41
CA SER A 49 9.57 7.12 -14.73
C SER A 49 9.72 8.08 -13.55
N ILE A 50 10.13 7.60 -12.37
CA ILE A 50 10.19 8.37 -11.13
C ILE A 50 11.07 9.63 -11.20
N GLU A 51 12.08 9.63 -12.08
CA GLU A 51 12.95 10.79 -12.31
C GLU A 51 12.22 11.97 -12.95
N SER A 52 11.03 11.75 -13.51
CA SER A 52 10.15 12.81 -14.02
C SER A 52 9.45 13.60 -12.90
N VAL A 53 9.44 13.09 -11.68
CA VAL A 53 8.82 13.76 -10.52
C VAL A 53 9.74 14.88 -10.06
N ARG A 54 9.42 16.11 -10.46
CA ARG A 54 10.18 17.31 -10.07
C ARG A 54 9.78 17.85 -8.69
N ASP A 55 8.57 17.53 -8.25
CA ASP A 55 7.98 17.99 -6.99
C ASP A 55 7.44 16.79 -6.22
N LYS A 56 8.05 16.52 -5.05
CA LYS A 56 7.69 15.38 -4.20
C LYS A 56 6.26 15.46 -3.68
N SER A 57 5.74 16.68 -3.47
CA SER A 57 4.36 16.87 -2.98
C SER A 57 3.31 16.38 -3.97
N LYS A 58 3.68 16.29 -5.26
CA LYS A 58 2.82 15.82 -6.35
C LYS A 58 2.99 14.34 -6.67
N ALA A 59 3.82 13.61 -5.93
CA ALA A 59 4.09 12.19 -6.19
C ALA A 59 2.80 11.34 -6.19
N LYS A 60 1.88 11.62 -5.26
CA LYS A 60 0.58 10.95 -5.17
C LYS A 60 -0.29 11.19 -6.40
N GLU A 61 -0.38 12.45 -6.84
CA GLU A 61 -1.14 12.83 -8.05
C GLU A 61 -0.53 12.21 -9.32
N TRP A 62 0.79 12.23 -9.42
CA TRP A 62 1.54 11.62 -10.50
C TRP A 62 1.34 10.09 -10.57
N LEU A 63 1.39 9.39 -9.42
CA LEU A 63 1.14 7.95 -9.36
C LEU A 63 -0.31 7.60 -9.74
N LYS A 64 -1.28 8.44 -9.36
CA LYS A 64 -2.67 8.31 -9.82
C LYS A 64 -2.78 8.47 -11.33
N ALA A 65 -2.03 9.38 -11.96
CA ALA A 65 -2.02 9.52 -13.41
C ALA A 65 -1.49 8.25 -14.12
N ILE A 66 -0.43 7.63 -13.58
CA ILE A 66 0.06 6.34 -14.07
C ILE A 66 -1.02 5.25 -13.93
N THR A 67 -1.68 5.19 -12.77
CA THR A 67 -2.77 4.24 -12.48
C THR A 67 -3.90 4.36 -13.51
N ARG A 68 -4.36 5.60 -13.78
CA ARG A 68 -5.38 5.88 -14.78
C ARG A 68 -4.98 5.41 -16.18
N ASN A 69 -3.72 5.64 -16.56
CA ASN A 69 -3.21 5.21 -17.86
C ASN A 69 -3.13 3.68 -17.97
N VAL A 70 -2.73 2.99 -16.90
CA VAL A 70 -2.71 1.52 -16.86
C VAL A 70 -4.12 0.94 -16.99
N LEU A 71 -5.10 1.48 -16.27
CA LEU A 71 -6.50 1.06 -16.38
C LEU A 71 -7.04 1.29 -17.81
N ARG A 72 -6.76 2.47 -18.39
CA ARG A 72 -7.16 2.77 -19.78
C ARG A 72 -6.53 1.80 -20.78
N ASP A 73 -5.24 1.50 -20.62
CA ASP A 73 -4.54 0.54 -21.48
C ASP A 73 -5.12 -0.87 -21.36
N HIS A 74 -5.46 -1.29 -20.14
CA HIS A 74 -6.09 -2.58 -19.85
C HIS A 74 -7.43 -2.72 -20.60
N PHE A 75 -8.37 -1.79 -20.40
CA PHE A 75 -9.66 -1.85 -21.08
C PHE A 75 -9.54 -1.73 -22.61
N ARG A 76 -8.57 -0.93 -23.10
CA ARG A 76 -8.31 -0.85 -24.55
C ARG A 76 -7.80 -2.16 -25.13
N ARG A 77 -7.00 -2.92 -24.36
CA ARG A 77 -6.52 -4.25 -24.75
C ARG A 77 -7.67 -5.27 -24.74
N GLU A 78 -8.43 -5.32 -23.64
CA GLU A 78 -9.59 -6.20 -23.48
C GLU A 78 -10.62 -5.99 -24.60
N LYS A 79 -10.85 -4.74 -25.02
CA LYS A 79 -11.72 -4.39 -26.16
C LYS A 79 -11.22 -4.98 -27.48
N ARG A 80 -9.91 -4.93 -27.76
CA ARG A 80 -9.35 -5.53 -28.98
C ARG A 80 -9.46 -7.04 -28.96
N GLU A 81 -9.22 -7.65 -27.80
CA GLU A 81 -9.24 -9.11 -27.63
C GLU A 81 -10.66 -9.67 -27.70
N SER A 82 -11.66 -8.92 -27.21
CA SER A 82 -13.07 -9.34 -27.22
C SER A 82 -13.80 -9.08 -28.54
N GLY A 83 -13.17 -8.41 -29.52
CA GLY A 83 -13.76 -8.07 -30.82
C GLY A 83 -14.99 -7.16 -30.76
N ASN A 84 -15.29 -6.58 -29.58
CA ASN A 84 -16.53 -5.87 -29.32
C ASN A 84 -16.32 -4.36 -29.40
N TRP A 85 -16.55 -3.77 -30.57
CA TRP A 85 -16.29 -2.35 -30.81
C TRP A 85 -17.33 -1.39 -30.18
N ALA A 86 -18.44 -1.92 -29.66
CA ALA A 86 -19.64 -1.17 -29.29
C ALA A 86 -19.67 -0.52 -27.88
N ASN A 87 -18.64 -0.68 -27.05
CA ASN A 87 -18.62 -0.03 -25.72
C ASN A 87 -17.96 1.36 -25.72
N GLU A 88 -18.57 2.28 -24.95
CA GLU A 88 -18.13 3.66 -24.64
C GLU A 88 -16.71 3.70 -24.03
N ASP A 89 -16.03 4.85 -24.16
CA ASP A 89 -14.70 5.06 -23.56
C ASP A 89 -14.76 4.89 -22.03
N PRO A 90 -14.03 3.92 -21.44
CA PRO A 90 -14.03 3.69 -20.00
C PRO A 90 -13.44 4.86 -19.20
N SER A 91 -12.86 5.87 -19.87
CA SER A 91 -12.30 7.07 -19.23
C SER A 91 -13.30 7.78 -18.31
N ALA A 92 -14.60 7.80 -18.64
CA ALA A 92 -15.63 8.39 -17.77
C ALA A 92 -15.81 7.58 -16.48
N VAL A 93 -15.96 6.25 -16.60
CA VAL A 93 -16.11 5.34 -15.45
C VAL A 93 -14.88 5.34 -14.56
N ILE A 94 -13.68 5.31 -15.16
CA ILE A 94 -12.41 5.41 -14.42
C ILE A 94 -12.33 6.74 -13.67
N THR A 95 -12.71 7.85 -14.31
CA THR A 95 -12.67 9.18 -13.68
C THR A 95 -13.61 9.26 -12.49
N ILE A 96 -14.85 8.78 -12.64
CA ILE A 96 -15.85 8.76 -11.56
C ILE A 96 -15.36 7.88 -10.40
N LYS A 97 -14.94 6.64 -10.66
CA LYS A 97 -14.48 5.71 -9.61
C LYS A 97 -13.19 6.14 -8.93
N MET A 98 -12.35 6.94 -9.61
CA MET A 98 -11.14 7.51 -9.02
C MET A 98 -11.42 8.82 -8.27
N ALA A 99 -12.54 9.51 -8.50
CA ALA A 99 -12.85 10.81 -7.89
C ALA A 99 -12.88 10.73 -6.36
N ASP A 100 -13.50 9.69 -5.81
CA ASP A 100 -13.55 9.41 -4.35
C ASP A 100 -12.15 9.22 -3.74
N TYR A 101 -11.17 8.86 -4.56
CA TYR A 101 -9.77 8.70 -4.16
C TYR A 101 -8.91 9.94 -4.51
N LEU A 102 -9.42 10.87 -5.32
CA LEU A 102 -8.68 12.07 -5.74
C LEU A 102 -8.56 13.08 -4.61
N GLU A 103 -9.65 13.30 -3.89
CA GLU A 103 -9.75 14.17 -2.73
C GLU A 103 -10.37 13.37 -1.58
N PRO A 104 -9.56 12.69 -0.75
CA PRO A 104 -10.12 12.13 0.47
C PRO A 104 -10.72 13.29 1.25
N ASP A 105 -12.00 13.18 1.56
CA ASP A 105 -12.68 14.25 2.27
C ASP A 105 -11.99 14.48 3.64
N PRO A 106 -12.08 15.69 4.21
CA PRO A 106 -11.38 16.00 5.46
C PRO A 106 -11.69 15.04 6.62
N LEU A 107 -12.89 14.44 6.66
CA LEU A 107 -13.25 13.44 7.67
C LEU A 107 -12.48 12.14 7.43
N SER A 108 -12.38 11.66 6.20
CA SER A 108 -11.58 10.46 5.88
C SER A 108 -10.11 10.62 6.26
N ILE A 109 -9.51 11.79 6.01
CA ILE A 109 -8.13 12.10 6.43
C ILE A 109 -8.01 12.10 7.95
N ALA A 110 -8.97 12.72 8.65
CA ALA A 110 -8.97 12.79 10.11
C ALA A 110 -9.11 11.40 10.73
N LEU A 111 -10.02 10.57 10.21
CA LEU A 111 -10.22 9.18 10.64
C LEU A 111 -8.97 8.33 10.42
N GLU A 112 -8.29 8.47 9.28
CA GLU A 112 -7.05 7.74 9.02
C GLU A 112 -5.93 8.16 9.98
N ARG A 113 -5.79 9.47 10.25
CA ARG A 113 -4.83 9.97 11.24
C ARG A 113 -5.14 9.50 12.65
N GLU A 114 -6.41 9.51 13.02
CA GLU A 114 -6.87 8.99 14.31
C GLU A 114 -6.54 7.50 14.43
N ALA A 115 -6.90 6.69 13.43
CA ALA A 115 -6.59 5.26 13.40
C ALA A 115 -5.07 5.00 13.50
N GLN A 116 -4.25 5.78 12.79
CA GLN A 116 -2.78 5.70 12.88
C GLN A 116 -2.27 6.04 14.29
N SER A 117 -2.80 7.11 14.91
CA SER A 117 -2.44 7.52 16.26
C SER A 117 -2.82 6.44 17.29
N GLN A 118 -4.03 5.88 17.18
CA GLN A 118 -4.50 4.79 18.03
C GLN A 118 -3.64 3.53 17.87
N ALA A 119 -3.25 3.18 16.63
CA ALA A 119 -2.39 2.03 16.37
C ALA A 119 -1.00 2.22 17.01
N LEU A 120 -0.40 3.41 16.88
CA LEU A 120 0.90 3.71 17.49
C LEU A 120 0.82 3.67 19.03
N GLU A 121 -0.26 4.20 19.59
CA GLU A 121 -0.49 4.16 21.03
C GLU A 121 -0.68 2.72 21.53
N ALA A 122 -1.46 1.89 20.82
CA ALA A 122 -1.62 0.48 21.15
C ALA A 122 -0.28 -0.29 21.15
N VAL A 123 0.59 -0.02 20.18
CA VAL A 123 1.96 -0.59 20.15
C VAL A 123 2.76 -0.15 21.37
N SER A 124 2.62 1.11 21.80
CA SER A 124 3.34 1.63 22.97
C SER A 124 2.95 0.93 24.28
N CYS A 125 1.70 0.48 24.38
CA CYS A 125 1.12 -0.23 25.54
C CYS A 125 1.47 -1.72 25.60
N LEU A 126 2.10 -2.28 24.57
CA LEU A 126 2.55 -3.67 24.60
C LEU A 126 3.71 -3.88 25.56
N ALA A 127 3.85 -5.10 26.06
CA ALA A 127 5.03 -5.51 26.79
C ALA A 127 6.29 -5.32 25.92
N GLU A 128 7.41 -4.92 26.53
CA GLU A 128 8.66 -4.55 25.83
C GLU A 128 9.06 -5.55 24.75
N ARG A 129 8.95 -6.85 25.07
CA ARG A 129 9.28 -7.94 24.15
C ARG A 129 8.42 -7.94 22.89
N ASP A 130 7.11 -7.76 23.03
CA ASP A 130 6.18 -7.76 21.90
C ASP A 130 6.33 -6.46 21.10
N ARG A 131 6.51 -5.33 21.78
CA ARG A 131 6.75 -4.02 21.16
C ARG A 131 8.02 -4.02 20.31
N GLU A 132 9.15 -4.50 20.85
CA GLU A 132 10.42 -4.58 20.13
C GLU A 132 10.31 -5.45 18.87
N LEU A 133 9.65 -6.61 18.98
CA LEU A 133 9.46 -7.52 17.85
C LEU A 133 8.60 -6.89 16.74
N ILE A 134 7.46 -6.31 17.12
CA ILE A 134 6.56 -5.66 16.16
C ILE A 134 7.25 -4.48 15.49
N TRP A 135 7.98 -3.65 16.25
CA TRP A 135 8.72 -2.52 15.71
C TRP A 135 9.78 -2.96 14.69
N LYS A 136 10.63 -3.93 15.05
CA LYS A 136 11.67 -4.47 14.16
C LYS A 136 11.08 -5.03 12.86
N HIS A 137 9.96 -5.75 12.94
CA HIS A 137 9.40 -6.40 11.78
C HIS A 137 8.55 -5.47 10.90
N LEU A 138 7.65 -4.69 11.49
CA LEU A 138 6.70 -3.85 10.75
C LEU A 138 7.26 -2.48 10.36
N ILE A 139 8.13 -1.89 11.20
CA ILE A 139 8.65 -0.54 10.97
C ILE A 139 10.05 -0.57 10.35
N GLN A 140 10.91 -1.47 10.83
CA GLN A 140 12.27 -1.62 10.29
C GLN A 140 12.38 -2.67 9.18
N GLU A 141 11.28 -3.31 8.81
CA GLU A 141 11.19 -4.32 7.73
C GLU A 141 12.17 -5.50 7.86
N ILE A 142 12.66 -5.78 9.08
CA ILE A 142 13.59 -6.87 9.34
C ILE A 142 12.83 -8.20 9.21
N GLN A 143 13.40 -9.16 8.50
CA GLN A 143 12.77 -10.47 8.32
C GLN A 143 12.72 -11.23 9.65
N LEU A 144 11.61 -11.91 9.93
CA LEU A 144 11.45 -12.70 11.17
C LEU A 144 12.55 -13.74 11.38
N LYS A 145 13.15 -14.27 10.29
CA LYS A 145 14.28 -15.21 10.37
C LYS A 145 15.55 -14.55 10.96
N ASP A 146 15.77 -13.28 10.66
CA ASP A 146 16.96 -12.53 11.08
C ASP A 146 16.78 -12.08 12.53
N ILE A 147 15.57 -11.65 12.91
CA ILE A 147 15.19 -11.39 14.31
C ILE A 147 15.30 -12.67 15.14
N ALA A 148 14.92 -13.83 14.58
CA ALA A 148 15.09 -15.12 15.24
C ALA A 148 16.56 -15.42 15.51
N HIS A 149 17.43 -15.22 14.52
CA HIS A 149 18.87 -15.43 14.66
C HIS A 149 19.48 -14.51 15.74
N GLU A 150 19.14 -13.23 15.72
CA GLU A 150 19.57 -12.24 16.74
C GLU A 150 19.20 -12.69 18.16
N LYS A 151 18.00 -13.23 18.35
CA LYS A 151 17.49 -13.69 19.65
C LYS A 151 17.89 -15.14 20.00
N GLY A 152 18.68 -15.82 19.17
CA GLY A 152 19.08 -17.22 19.38
C GLY A 152 17.93 -18.23 19.27
N LEU A 153 16.88 -17.90 18.50
CA LEU A 153 15.67 -18.70 18.33
C LEU A 153 15.56 -19.33 16.94
N LYS A 154 14.82 -20.44 16.84
CA LYS A 154 14.47 -21.03 15.53
C LYS A 154 13.42 -20.15 14.80
N PRO A 155 13.48 -20.00 13.47
CA PRO A 155 12.52 -19.21 12.70
C PRO A 155 11.04 -19.62 12.91
N ALA A 156 10.77 -20.92 13.09
CA ALA A 156 9.43 -21.42 13.38
C ALA A 156 8.89 -20.90 14.73
N ASN A 157 9.75 -20.83 15.77
CA ASN A 157 9.35 -20.29 17.06
C ASN A 157 9.12 -18.77 16.97
N MET A 158 9.94 -18.05 16.19
CA MET A 158 9.76 -16.61 15.98
C MET A 158 8.43 -16.28 15.29
N ARG A 159 8.03 -17.03 14.26
CA ARG A 159 6.71 -16.86 13.63
C ARG A 159 5.56 -17.06 14.62
N ARG A 160 5.68 -18.06 15.51
CA ARG A 160 4.69 -18.31 16.57
C ARG A 160 4.63 -17.14 17.55
N ILE A 161 5.78 -16.66 18.02
CA ILE A 161 5.85 -15.51 18.93
C ILE A 161 5.22 -14.28 18.27
N TYR A 162 5.59 -13.98 17.02
CA TYR A 162 5.04 -12.87 16.26
C TYR A 162 3.50 -12.93 16.14
N ALA A 163 2.94 -14.11 15.84
CA ALA A 163 1.50 -14.29 15.78
C ALA A 163 0.80 -14.05 17.14
N ILE A 164 1.47 -14.40 18.25
CA ILE A 164 0.98 -14.11 19.60
C ILE A 164 1.06 -12.60 19.88
N SER A 165 2.18 -11.96 19.55
CA SER A 165 2.37 -10.51 19.72
C SER A 165 1.32 -9.72 18.92
N LEU A 166 0.98 -10.15 17.70
CA LEU A 166 -0.11 -9.55 16.91
C LEU A 166 -1.49 -9.73 17.57
N ARG A 167 -1.75 -10.88 18.20
CA ARG A 167 -3.01 -11.11 18.94
C ARG A 167 -3.08 -10.22 20.17
N ASN A 168 -1.96 -10.03 20.87
CA ASN A 168 -1.85 -9.09 21.99
C ASN A 168 -2.07 -7.65 21.53
N LEU A 169 -1.46 -7.24 20.41
CA LEU A 169 -1.69 -5.92 19.81
C LEU A 169 -3.18 -5.70 19.50
N LYS A 170 -3.83 -6.67 18.86
CA LYS A 170 -5.26 -6.61 18.58
C LYS A 170 -6.06 -6.45 19.88
N ARG A 171 -5.79 -7.27 20.90
CA ARG A 171 -6.50 -7.19 22.19
C ARG A 171 -6.34 -5.81 22.84
N VAL A 172 -5.12 -5.28 22.91
CA VAL A 172 -4.84 -3.95 23.49
C VAL A 172 -5.54 -2.84 22.71
N TYR A 173 -5.57 -2.93 21.38
CA TYR A 173 -6.26 -1.96 20.55
C TYR A 173 -7.78 -1.96 20.84
N GLN A 174 -8.39 -3.14 20.90
CA GLN A 174 -9.83 -3.28 21.19
C GLN A 174 -10.17 -2.81 22.60
N GLU A 175 -9.39 -3.20 23.62
CA GLU A 175 -9.63 -2.79 25.02
C GLU A 175 -9.58 -1.27 25.22
N LYS A 176 -8.91 -0.53 24.32
CA LYS A 176 -8.62 0.89 24.50
C LYS A 176 -9.41 1.81 23.58
N PHE A 177 -9.86 1.32 22.42
CA PHE A 177 -10.49 2.14 21.38
C PHE A 177 -11.81 1.57 20.82
N GLU A 178 -12.26 0.37 21.25
CA GLU A 178 -13.59 -0.20 20.95
C GLU A 178 -14.43 -0.31 22.23
#